data_AF-A0A1W9LU26-F1
#
_entry.id   AF-A0A1W9LU26-F1
#
_cell.length_a   1.000
_cell.length_b   1.000
_cell.length_c   1.000
_cell.angle_alpha   90.00
_cell.angle_beta   90.00
_cell.angle_gamma   90.00
#
_symmetry.space_group_name_H-M   'P 1'
#
loop_
_entity.id
_entity.type
_entity.pdbx_description
1 polymer ?
#
loop_
_entity_poly.entity_id
_entity_poly.type
_entity_poly.pdbx_seq_one_letter_code
_entity_poly.pdbx_strand_id
1 'polypeptide(L)'
;MKDKHPPLDRLRQPPQSIETEESLLSAILIDNKTLLDVIEILSPEDFYKPAHQKIFDAVTDLFRKNEPADLVTVHNILKEKGQLEQAGGATYLSWLMDAVPVAVNAPHYARIVRDKACLRRLIEKANSITRRCFEDSGNVDEVIDFAEREIFEISENKITQSFHPIGRIIEDNIDVLEKRQGNKALVTGVPTGFDYFDKLTAGLQNSDLIILAARPSMGKCCEASTEIVLEDGSLATIEEIYRSGHAKILTLNEQMKFILTEPSDRIDDGKKPVFRLTTVLGRYIETTLTHPFLTLNGWKPLGELQVGDPIAVPRKIAVFGKEAMRECEIKLLAYLIGDGCLTKGNPRFSNSNPRILDDFLKAVDEFGGVRATVTKRPDRCPDVRVASGYRFKENRIAFGRLLQKKIALKGLSNNQFAKNIGLNPATVSGWVNGKYAPSPSRINILCRFFETDIYNLIGGGYASVAKNSTNSLKLWLEQIGIHGKNAHNKFIPTPIFRLPRHLLALFLNRLFATDGWASLIRGGQAQLGYASVSEKLIRQIQHLLLRFGIIAKIKKRHI
;
A
#
# COMPACT_ATOMS: atom_id res chain seq x y z
N MET A 1 19.98 -53.03 -19.49
CA MET A 1 19.09 -52.05 -20.14
C MET A 1 19.71 -51.65 -21.47
N LYS A 2 19.18 -52.17 -22.57
CA LYS A 2 19.45 -51.72 -23.95
C LYS A 2 18.08 -51.49 -24.54
N ASP A 3 17.69 -50.22 -24.66
CA ASP A 3 16.41 -49.81 -25.24
C ASP A 3 16.37 -50.23 -26.71
N LYS A 4 15.58 -51.27 -27.00
CA LYS A 4 15.13 -51.60 -28.34
C LYS A 4 13.84 -50.84 -28.60
N HIS A 5 13.93 -49.64 -29.18
CA HIS A 5 12.80 -49.13 -29.94
C HIS A 5 12.71 -49.93 -31.25
N PRO A 6 11.57 -50.56 -31.57
CA PRO A 6 11.40 -51.30 -32.82
C PRO A 6 11.36 -50.33 -34.02
N PRO A 7 11.75 -50.77 -35.24
CA PRO A 7 11.71 -49.94 -36.43
C PRO A 7 10.28 -49.50 -36.79
N LEU A 8 10.14 -48.23 -37.15
CA LEU A 8 8.88 -47.50 -37.39
C LEU A 8 8.22 -47.83 -38.76
N ASP A 9 8.26 -49.09 -39.19
CA ASP A 9 7.85 -49.48 -40.56
C ASP A 9 6.74 -50.55 -40.56
N ARG A 10 5.59 -50.17 -39.99
CA ARG A 10 4.30 -50.86 -40.19
C ARG A 10 3.23 -49.80 -40.48
N LEU A 11 2.91 -49.62 -41.77
CA LEU A 11 1.70 -48.99 -42.34
C LEU A 11 0.95 -48.05 -41.37
N ARG A 12 1.49 -46.84 -41.13
CA ARG A 12 0.77 -45.80 -40.38
C ARG A 12 -0.41 -45.32 -41.24
N GLN A 13 -1.60 -45.82 -40.94
CA GLN A 13 -2.83 -45.21 -41.46
C GLN A 13 -2.95 -43.78 -40.89
N PRO A 14 -3.46 -42.81 -41.68
CA PRO A 14 -3.71 -41.46 -41.17
C PRO A 14 -4.62 -41.49 -39.92
N PRO A 15 -4.45 -40.57 -38.96
CA PRO A 15 -5.28 -40.49 -37.76
C PRO A 15 -6.78 -40.49 -38.07
N GLN A 16 -7.48 -41.52 -37.59
CA GLN A 16 -8.91 -41.73 -37.84
C GLN A 16 -9.58 -42.36 -36.61
N SER A 17 -10.91 -42.25 -36.52
CA SER A 17 -11.72 -42.92 -35.51
C SER A 17 -13.08 -43.28 -36.11
N ILE A 18 -13.11 -44.37 -36.88
CA ILE A 18 -14.30 -44.78 -37.64
C ILE A 18 -15.50 -45.04 -36.73
N GLU A 19 -15.29 -45.73 -35.61
CA GLU A 19 -16.34 -46.02 -34.62
C GLU A 19 -16.96 -44.73 -34.05
N THR A 20 -16.15 -43.68 -33.87
CA THR A 20 -16.62 -42.37 -33.39
C THR A 20 -17.41 -41.64 -34.46
N GLU A 21 -16.98 -41.71 -35.73
CA GLU A 21 -17.73 -41.14 -36.84
C GLU A 21 -19.10 -41.83 -37.01
N GLU A 22 -19.13 -43.15 -36.91
CA GLU A 22 -20.37 -43.95 -37.00
C GLU A 22 -21.34 -43.61 -35.85
N SER A 23 -20.82 -43.52 -34.62
CA SER A 23 -21.59 -43.15 -33.43
C SER A 23 -22.15 -41.72 -33.53
N LEU A 24 -21.38 -40.79 -34.09
CA LEU A 24 -21.80 -39.39 -34.24
C LEU A 24 -22.90 -39.25 -35.28
N LEU A 25 -22.76 -39.88 -36.45
CA LEU A 25 -23.78 -39.84 -37.50
C LEU A 25 -25.07 -40.53 -37.03
N SER A 26 -24.96 -41.67 -36.35
CA SER A 26 -26.10 -42.36 -35.76
C SER A 26 -26.84 -41.46 -34.76
N ALA A 27 -26.13 -40.78 -33.86
CA ALA A 27 -26.72 -39.85 -32.90
C ALA A 27 -27.48 -38.69 -33.58
N ILE A 28 -26.95 -38.15 -34.67
CA ILE A 28 -27.58 -37.05 -35.42
C ILE A 28 -28.84 -37.52 -36.17
N LEU A 29 -28.82 -38.73 -36.73
CA LEU A 29 -29.97 -39.32 -37.43
C LEU A 29 -31.10 -39.72 -36.46
N ILE A 30 -30.77 -40.03 -35.20
CA ILE A 30 -31.74 -40.36 -34.15
C ILE A 30 -32.33 -39.08 -33.54
N ASP A 31 -31.50 -38.08 -33.23
CA ASP A 31 -31.94 -36.78 -32.70
C ASP A 31 -31.29 -35.63 -33.47
N ASN A 32 -32.04 -35.05 -34.40
CA ASN A 32 -31.59 -33.94 -35.24
C ASN A 32 -31.22 -32.67 -34.44
N LYS A 33 -31.69 -32.51 -33.19
CA LYS A 33 -31.29 -31.34 -32.36
C LYS A 33 -29.80 -31.35 -32.07
N THR A 34 -29.22 -32.55 -31.98
CA THR A 34 -27.79 -32.77 -31.79
C THR A 34 -26.94 -32.11 -32.88
N LEU A 35 -27.50 -31.94 -34.09
CA LEU A 35 -26.80 -31.30 -35.19
C LEU A 35 -26.42 -29.84 -34.89
N LEU A 36 -27.23 -29.11 -34.12
CA LEU A 36 -26.96 -27.72 -33.74
C LEU A 36 -25.64 -27.59 -32.97
N ASP A 37 -25.38 -28.52 -32.05
CA ASP A 37 -24.16 -28.50 -31.24
C ASP A 37 -22.93 -29.04 -32.01
N VAL A 38 -23.16 -29.78 -33.09
CA VAL A 38 -22.09 -30.44 -33.86
C VAL A 38 -21.64 -29.62 -35.07
N ILE A 39 -22.55 -28.90 -35.73
CA ILE A 39 -22.25 -28.09 -36.92
C ILE A 39 -21.30 -26.91 -36.62
N GLU A 40 -21.24 -26.48 -35.35
CA GLU A 40 -20.25 -25.48 -34.90
C GLU A 40 -18.83 -26.08 -34.74
N ILE A 41 -18.72 -27.40 -34.61
CA ILE A 41 -17.48 -28.10 -34.26
C ILE A 41 -16.84 -28.80 -35.47
N LEU A 42 -17.65 -29.28 -36.43
CA LEU A 42 -17.23 -30.11 -37.54
C LEU A 42 -17.76 -29.65 -38.89
N SER A 43 -16.92 -29.78 -39.91
CA SER A 43 -17.30 -29.70 -41.32
C SER A 43 -17.32 -31.09 -41.97
N PRO A 44 -18.03 -31.29 -43.11
CA PRO A 44 -18.05 -32.58 -43.81
C PRO A 44 -16.66 -33.17 -44.08
N GLU A 45 -15.66 -32.32 -44.36
CA GLU A 45 -14.28 -32.73 -44.69
C GLU A 45 -13.49 -33.27 -43.49
N ASP A 46 -13.99 -33.07 -42.27
CA ASP A 46 -13.37 -33.58 -41.04
C ASP A 46 -13.59 -35.09 -40.86
N PHE A 47 -14.53 -35.70 -41.58
CA PHE A 47 -14.72 -37.16 -41.57
C PHE A 47 -13.67 -37.84 -42.43
N TYR A 48 -13.12 -38.96 -41.96
CA TYR A 48 -12.11 -39.73 -42.71
C TYR A 48 -12.75 -40.54 -43.85
N LYS A 49 -13.90 -41.18 -43.61
CA LYS A 49 -14.58 -41.98 -44.64
C LYS A 49 -15.34 -41.06 -45.61
N PRO A 50 -15.11 -41.14 -46.93
CA PRO A 50 -15.87 -40.34 -47.91
C PRO A 50 -17.38 -40.58 -47.86
N ALA A 51 -17.81 -41.79 -47.46
CA ALA A 51 -19.21 -42.09 -47.23
C ALA A 51 -19.81 -41.22 -46.11
N HIS A 52 -19.10 -41.06 -44.98
CA HIS A 52 -19.53 -40.24 -43.85
C HIS A 52 -19.57 -38.75 -44.19
N GLN A 53 -18.60 -38.26 -44.97
CA GLN A 53 -18.58 -36.88 -45.47
C GLN A 53 -19.89 -36.56 -46.21
N LYS A 54 -20.31 -37.46 -47.11
CA LYS A 54 -21.54 -37.31 -47.90
C LYS A 54 -22.81 -37.40 -47.05
N ILE A 55 -22.83 -38.30 -46.06
CA ILE A 55 -23.96 -38.44 -45.15
C ILE A 55 -24.11 -37.15 -44.31
N PHE A 56 -23.02 -36.63 -43.76
CA PHE A 56 -23.03 -35.39 -42.98
C PHE A 56 -23.40 -34.16 -43.82
N ASP A 57 -22.91 -34.07 -45.05
CA ASP A 57 -23.31 -33.02 -46.01
C ASP A 57 -24.81 -33.07 -46.32
N ALA A 58 -25.35 -34.25 -46.63
CA ALA A 58 -26.78 -34.46 -46.86
C ALA A 58 -27.63 -34.04 -45.66
N VAL A 59 -27.22 -34.42 -44.45
CA VAL A 59 -27.89 -34.03 -43.19
C VAL A 59 -27.84 -32.53 -42.97
N THR A 60 -26.70 -31.90 -43.24
CA THR A 60 -26.52 -30.44 -43.12
C THR A 60 -27.39 -29.67 -44.12
N ASP A 61 -27.53 -30.18 -45.34
CA ASP A 61 -28.37 -29.56 -46.38
C ASP A 61 -29.86 -29.65 -46.05
N LEU A 62 -30.33 -30.79 -45.53
CA LEU A 62 -31.70 -30.94 -45.05
C LEU A 62 -31.99 -29.95 -43.91
N PHE A 63 -31.05 -29.84 -42.97
CA PHE A 63 -31.16 -28.88 -41.87
C PHE A 63 -31.23 -27.43 -42.36
N ARG A 64 -30.40 -27.03 -43.35
CA ARG A 64 -30.46 -25.69 -43.96
C ARG A 64 -31.80 -25.41 -44.65
N LYS A 65 -32.46 -26.44 -45.18
CA LYS A 65 -33.80 -26.36 -45.78
C LYS A 65 -34.93 -26.44 -44.75
N ASN A 66 -34.61 -26.52 -43.45
CA ASN A 66 -35.57 -26.76 -42.37
C ASN A 66 -36.38 -28.06 -42.54
N GLU A 67 -35.78 -29.07 -43.18
CA GLU A 67 -36.35 -30.41 -43.35
C GLU A 67 -35.75 -31.38 -42.31
N PRO A 68 -36.53 -32.31 -41.75
CA PRO A 68 -36.01 -33.31 -40.83
C PRO A 68 -35.03 -34.25 -41.55
N ALA A 69 -33.90 -34.57 -40.93
CA ALA A 69 -32.89 -35.47 -41.48
C ALA A 69 -33.04 -36.87 -40.86
N ASP A 70 -34.00 -37.63 -41.37
CA ASP A 70 -34.25 -39.03 -41.05
C ASP A 70 -33.73 -39.95 -42.16
N LEU A 71 -33.83 -41.27 -41.95
CA LEU A 71 -33.35 -42.27 -42.91
C LEU A 71 -33.94 -42.08 -44.32
N VAL A 72 -35.21 -41.72 -44.42
CA VAL A 72 -35.93 -41.58 -45.69
C VAL A 72 -35.51 -40.29 -46.39
N THR A 73 -35.44 -39.17 -45.67
CA THR A 73 -35.07 -37.88 -46.27
C THR A 73 -33.59 -37.87 -46.67
N VAL A 74 -32.70 -38.44 -45.86
CA VAL A 74 -31.27 -38.60 -46.19
C VAL A 74 -31.07 -39.54 -47.38
N HIS A 75 -31.83 -40.65 -47.44
CA HIS A 75 -31.81 -41.53 -48.61
C HIS A 75 -32.24 -40.80 -49.89
N ASN A 76 -33.34 -40.04 -49.83
CA ASN A 76 -33.88 -39.33 -50.98
C ASN A 76 -32.91 -38.26 -51.50
N ILE A 77 -32.37 -37.42 -50.62
CA ILE A 77 -31.43 -36.36 -51.04
C ILE A 77 -30.12 -36.95 -51.61
N LEU A 78 -29.62 -38.05 -51.04
CA LEU A 78 -28.45 -38.75 -51.58
C LEU A 78 -28.74 -39.40 -52.93
N LYS A 79 -29.96 -39.91 -53.15
CA LYS A 79 -30.39 -40.48 -54.43
C LYS A 79 -30.55 -39.41 -55.50
N GLU A 80 -31.17 -38.27 -55.16
CA GLU A 80 -31.32 -37.11 -56.05
C GLU A 80 -29.95 -36.55 -56.47
N LYS A 81 -28.99 -36.49 -55.55
CA LYS A 81 -27.61 -36.07 -55.84
C LYS A 81 -26.79 -37.14 -56.59
N GLY A 82 -27.33 -38.35 -56.82
CA GLY A 82 -26.59 -39.46 -57.43
C GLY A 82 -25.43 -40.01 -56.57
N GLN A 83 -25.45 -39.74 -55.26
CA GLN A 83 -24.38 -40.05 -54.31
C GLN A 83 -24.69 -41.25 -53.40
N LEU A 84 -25.91 -41.81 -53.46
CA LEU A 84 -26.37 -42.89 -52.58
C LEU A 84 -25.44 -44.11 -52.55
N GLU A 85 -25.02 -44.60 -53.72
CA GLU A 85 -24.09 -45.74 -53.82
C GLU A 85 -22.72 -45.40 -53.20
N GLN A 86 -22.28 -44.16 -53.33
CA GLN A 86 -21.00 -43.70 -52.79
C GLN A 86 -21.05 -43.42 -51.27
N ALA A 87 -22.26 -43.33 -50.70
CA ALA A 87 -22.52 -43.27 -49.27
C ALA A 87 -22.67 -44.67 -48.62
N GLY A 88 -22.52 -45.75 -49.39
CA GLY A 88 -22.65 -47.13 -48.92
C GLY A 88 -24.01 -47.78 -49.19
N GLY A 89 -24.92 -47.07 -49.88
CA GLY A 89 -26.25 -47.59 -50.23
C GLY A 89 -27.26 -47.57 -49.07
N ALA A 90 -28.49 -47.98 -49.36
CA ALA A 90 -29.59 -47.97 -48.37
C ALA A 90 -29.32 -48.88 -47.17
N THR A 91 -28.67 -50.02 -47.40
CA THR A 91 -28.34 -51.00 -46.36
C THR A 91 -27.34 -50.46 -45.34
N TYR A 92 -26.37 -49.64 -45.77
CA TYR A 92 -25.40 -49.03 -44.85
C TYR A 92 -26.03 -47.96 -43.97
N LEU A 93 -26.93 -47.13 -44.53
CA LEU A 93 -27.65 -46.12 -43.74
C LEU A 93 -28.55 -46.76 -42.67
N SER A 94 -29.25 -47.84 -43.02
CA SER A 94 -30.04 -48.61 -42.04
C SER A 94 -29.15 -49.22 -40.96
N TRP A 95 -28.02 -49.84 -41.34
CA TRP A 95 -27.06 -50.38 -40.38
C TRP A 95 -26.50 -49.32 -39.45
N LEU A 96 -26.21 -48.11 -39.94
CA LEU A 96 -25.67 -47.00 -39.15
C LEU A 96 -26.61 -46.56 -38.02
N MET A 97 -27.93 -46.66 -38.23
CA MET A 97 -28.92 -46.41 -37.18
C MET A 97 -28.98 -47.54 -36.14
N ASP A 98 -28.74 -48.79 -36.56
CA ASP A 98 -28.84 -49.97 -35.70
C ASP A 98 -27.53 -50.27 -34.92
N ALA A 99 -26.38 -49.79 -35.41
CA ALA A 99 -25.07 -50.25 -34.98
C ALA A 99 -24.59 -49.78 -33.60
N VAL A 100 -25.14 -48.71 -33.01
CA VAL A 100 -24.54 -48.08 -31.81
C VAL A 100 -25.58 -47.71 -30.74
N PRO A 101 -25.41 -48.16 -29.48
CA PRO A 101 -26.30 -47.84 -28.37
C PRO A 101 -26.04 -46.43 -27.79
N VAL A 102 -27.06 -45.57 -27.92
CA VAL A 102 -27.36 -44.31 -27.17
C VAL A 102 -26.30 -43.19 -27.22
N ALA A 103 -26.73 -42.04 -27.74
CA ALA A 103 -26.00 -40.77 -27.79
C ALA A 103 -25.73 -40.20 -26.39
N VAL A 104 -24.62 -40.56 -25.74
CA VAL A 104 -24.29 -40.00 -24.41
C VAL A 104 -23.47 -38.69 -24.50
N ASN A 105 -22.82 -38.34 -25.61
CA ASN A 105 -22.18 -37.02 -25.75
C ASN A 105 -21.72 -36.72 -27.20
N ALA A 106 -22.63 -36.32 -28.09
CA ALA A 106 -22.26 -36.00 -29.47
C ALA A 106 -21.22 -34.86 -29.61
N PRO A 107 -21.25 -33.78 -28.81
CA PRO A 107 -20.17 -32.79 -28.83
C PRO A 107 -18.79 -33.35 -28.47
N HIS A 108 -18.72 -34.36 -27.59
CA HIS A 108 -17.47 -35.03 -27.27
C HIS A 108 -16.95 -35.87 -28.45
N TYR A 109 -17.81 -36.64 -29.11
CA TYR A 109 -17.43 -37.38 -30.32
C TYR A 109 -17.06 -36.45 -31.47
N ALA A 110 -17.77 -35.33 -31.63
CA ALA A 110 -17.42 -34.30 -32.60
C ALA A 110 -16.01 -33.75 -32.39
N ARG A 111 -15.64 -33.45 -31.13
CA ARG A 111 -14.26 -33.04 -30.79
C ARG A 111 -13.24 -34.11 -31.13
N ILE A 112 -13.51 -35.39 -30.86
CA ILE A 112 -12.58 -36.48 -31.20
C ILE A 112 -12.35 -36.56 -32.71
N VAL A 113 -13.42 -36.51 -33.52
CA VAL A 113 -13.31 -36.52 -34.99
C VAL A 113 -12.51 -35.31 -35.48
N ARG A 114 -12.82 -34.12 -34.95
CA ARG A 114 -12.12 -32.87 -35.28
C ARG A 114 -10.64 -32.93 -34.94
N ASP A 115 -10.29 -33.46 -33.76
CA ASP A 115 -8.91 -33.57 -33.33
C ASP A 115 -8.13 -34.54 -34.23
N LYS A 116 -8.75 -35.65 -34.68
CA LYS A 116 -8.16 -36.54 -35.69
C LYS A 116 -8.02 -35.84 -37.05
N ALA A 117 -9.00 -35.07 -37.48
CA ALA A 117 -8.94 -34.28 -38.72
C ALA A 117 -7.82 -33.24 -38.68
N CYS A 118 -7.65 -32.55 -37.56
CA CYS A 118 -6.55 -31.62 -37.32
C CYS A 118 -5.19 -32.31 -37.44
N LEU A 119 -5.04 -33.50 -36.86
CA LEU A 119 -3.80 -34.29 -37.01
C LEU A 119 -3.55 -34.71 -38.46
N ARG A 120 -4.60 -35.06 -39.23
CA ARG A 120 -4.47 -35.38 -40.66
C ARG A 120 -4.01 -34.16 -41.46
N ARG A 121 -4.63 -33.00 -41.26
CA ARG A 121 -4.21 -31.74 -41.89
C ARG A 121 -2.77 -31.38 -41.54
N LEU A 122 -2.37 -31.55 -40.27
CA LEU A 122 -1.00 -31.30 -39.85
C LEU A 122 0.00 -32.22 -40.56
N ILE A 123 -0.33 -33.50 -40.74
CA ILE A 123 0.51 -34.44 -41.49
C ILE A 123 0.63 -34.02 -42.96
N GLU A 124 -0.47 -33.60 -43.59
CA GLU A 124 -0.49 -33.13 -44.97
C GLU A 124 0.36 -31.86 -45.15
N LYS A 125 0.16 -30.87 -44.29
CA LYS A 125 0.91 -29.61 -44.28
C LYS A 125 2.39 -29.84 -43.97
N ALA A 126 2.72 -30.73 -43.02
CA ALA A 126 4.11 -31.12 -42.74
C ALA A 126 4.78 -31.81 -43.94
N ASN A 127 4.05 -32.65 -44.69
CA ASN A 127 4.55 -33.25 -45.92
C ASN A 127 4.74 -32.22 -47.04
N SER A 128 3.87 -31.20 -47.12
CA SER A 128 4.00 -30.06 -48.04
C SER A 128 5.27 -29.24 -47.75
N ILE A 129 5.49 -28.89 -46.47
CA ILE A 129 6.72 -28.21 -46.00
C ILE A 129 7.94 -29.06 -46.32
N THR A 130 7.90 -30.36 -46.01
CA THR A 130 9.02 -31.28 -46.29
C THR A 130 9.34 -31.32 -47.79
N ARG A 131 8.33 -31.39 -48.65
CA ARG A 131 8.50 -31.36 -50.10
C ARG A 131 9.13 -30.04 -50.56
N ARG A 132 8.65 -28.91 -50.04
CA ARG A 132 9.20 -27.58 -50.35
C ARG A 132 10.68 -27.46 -49.97
N CYS A 133 11.08 -28.01 -48.83
CA CYS A 133 12.48 -28.05 -48.40
C CYS A 133 13.41 -28.85 -49.34
N PHE A 134 12.88 -29.83 -50.09
CA PHE A 134 13.66 -30.59 -51.07
C PHE A 134 13.67 -29.96 -52.46
N GLU A 135 12.65 -29.17 -52.82
CA GLU A 135 12.49 -28.56 -54.13
C GLU A 135 13.21 -27.20 -54.26
N ASP A 136 13.38 -26.45 -53.17
CA ASP A 136 13.89 -25.08 -53.19
C ASP A 136 15.35 -25.00 -52.68
N SER A 137 16.28 -24.53 -53.52
CA SER A 137 17.73 -24.47 -53.22
C SER A 137 18.31 -23.05 -53.17
N GLY A 138 17.46 -22.02 -53.14
CA GLY A 138 17.91 -20.62 -53.29
C GLY A 138 17.56 -19.64 -52.15
N ASN A 139 16.38 -19.74 -51.53
CA ASN A 139 15.95 -18.76 -50.53
C ASN A 139 15.34 -19.42 -49.28
N VAL A 140 16.14 -19.51 -48.21
CA VAL A 140 15.72 -20.12 -46.95
C VAL A 140 14.60 -19.33 -46.28
N ASP A 141 14.58 -18.00 -46.43
CA ASP A 141 13.58 -17.13 -45.79
C ASP A 141 12.18 -17.40 -46.37
N GLU A 142 12.05 -17.62 -47.68
CA GLU A 142 10.77 -17.96 -48.32
C GLU A 142 10.23 -19.33 -47.86
N VAL A 143 11.12 -20.29 -47.58
CA VAL A 143 10.72 -21.61 -47.06
C VAL A 143 10.27 -21.50 -45.61
N ILE A 144 10.90 -20.63 -44.81
CA ILE A 144 10.47 -20.33 -43.44
C ILE A 144 9.10 -19.65 -43.45
N ASP A 145 8.91 -18.61 -44.26
CA ASP A 145 7.63 -17.90 -44.39
C ASP A 145 6.50 -18.84 -44.85
N PHE A 146 6.80 -19.75 -45.79
CA PHE A 146 5.87 -20.80 -46.21
C PHE A 146 5.50 -21.73 -45.04
N ALA A 147 6.49 -22.21 -44.28
CA ALA A 147 6.24 -23.09 -43.14
C ALA A 147 5.42 -22.39 -42.04
N GLU A 148 5.70 -21.12 -41.76
CA GLU A 148 4.94 -20.32 -40.80
C GLU A 148 3.47 -20.19 -41.23
N ARG A 149 3.21 -19.85 -42.49
CA ARG A 149 1.84 -19.73 -43.02
C ARG A 149 1.09 -21.07 -42.97
N GLU A 150 1.70 -22.16 -43.42
CA GLU A 150 1.06 -23.48 -43.46
C GLU A 150 0.71 -24.01 -42.04
N ILE A 151 1.53 -23.69 -41.03
CA ILE A 151 1.24 -24.02 -39.62
C ILE A 151 0.19 -23.08 -39.03
N PHE A 152 0.22 -21.79 -39.39
CA PHE A 152 -0.74 -20.80 -38.90
C PHE A 152 -2.16 -21.07 -39.39
N GLU A 153 -2.36 -21.49 -40.64
CA GLU A 153 -3.66 -21.89 -41.20
C GLU A 153 -4.34 -23.02 -40.39
N ILE A 154 -3.56 -23.90 -39.75
CA ILE A 154 -4.11 -24.97 -38.89
C ILE A 154 -4.70 -24.37 -37.60
N SER A 155 -4.19 -23.23 -37.13
CA SER A 155 -4.63 -22.56 -35.90
C SER A 155 -5.85 -21.64 -36.12
N GLU A 156 -6.03 -21.08 -37.32
CA GLU A 156 -7.15 -20.15 -37.62
C GLU A 156 -8.52 -20.82 -37.68
N ASN A 157 -8.59 -22.12 -37.99
CA ASN A 157 -9.85 -22.89 -38.00
C ASN A 157 -10.47 -23.13 -36.60
N LYS A 158 -9.98 -22.45 -35.55
CA LYS A 158 -10.59 -22.42 -34.21
C LYS A 158 -11.69 -21.38 -34.03
N ILE A 159 -11.90 -20.46 -34.99
CA ILE A 159 -12.89 -19.38 -34.86
C ILE A 159 -13.72 -19.29 -36.15
N THR A 160 -14.85 -20.00 -36.18
CA THR A 160 -15.90 -19.75 -37.18
C THR A 160 -16.64 -18.47 -36.83
N GLN A 161 -16.46 -17.42 -37.63
CA GLN A 161 -17.33 -16.25 -37.63
C GLN A 161 -18.59 -16.54 -38.45
N SER A 162 -19.75 -16.47 -37.81
CA SER A 162 -21.07 -16.52 -38.44
C SER A 162 -21.34 -15.20 -39.17
N PHE A 163 -21.47 -15.23 -40.49
CA PHE A 163 -21.87 -14.04 -41.27
C PHE A 163 -23.38 -13.79 -41.16
N HIS A 164 -23.77 -12.56 -40.82
CA HIS A 164 -25.16 -12.13 -40.80
C HIS A 164 -25.48 -11.20 -41.99
N PRO A 165 -26.64 -11.35 -42.67
CA PRO A 165 -27.06 -10.43 -43.74
C PRO A 165 -27.26 -9.00 -43.21
N ILE A 166 -26.68 -8.01 -43.90
CA ILE A 166 -26.68 -6.61 -43.44
C ILE A 166 -28.09 -6.02 -43.30
N GLY A 167 -29.06 -6.50 -44.09
CA GLY A 167 -30.46 -6.05 -44.02
C GLY A 167 -31.10 -6.28 -42.65
N ARG A 168 -30.88 -7.47 -42.04
CA ARG A 168 -31.40 -7.75 -40.68
C ARG A 168 -30.73 -6.90 -39.61
N ILE A 169 -29.41 -6.66 -39.74
CA ILE A 169 -28.66 -5.80 -38.81
C ILE A 169 -29.18 -4.36 -38.88
N ILE A 170 -29.56 -3.87 -40.07
CA ILE A 170 -30.07 -2.51 -40.25
C ILE A 170 -31.45 -2.36 -39.60
N GLU A 171 -32.37 -3.31 -39.79
CA GLU A 171 -33.70 -3.27 -39.17
C GLU A 171 -33.61 -3.23 -37.63
N ASP A 172 -32.81 -4.11 -37.03
CA ASP A 172 -32.60 -4.15 -35.57
C ASP A 172 -31.97 -2.84 -35.03
N ASN A 173 -31.13 -2.16 -35.82
CA ASN A 173 -30.47 -0.92 -35.40
C ASN A 173 -31.38 0.32 -35.55
N ILE A 174 -32.31 0.34 -36.52
CA ILE A 174 -33.27 1.44 -36.69
C ILE A 174 -34.18 1.53 -35.47
N ASP A 175 -34.68 0.41 -34.98
CA ASP A 175 -35.53 0.34 -33.77
C ASP A 175 -34.80 0.84 -32.50
N VAL A 176 -33.48 0.60 -32.41
CA VAL A 176 -32.64 1.11 -31.32
C VAL A 176 -32.42 2.62 -31.44
N LEU A 177 -32.26 3.14 -32.66
CA LEU A 177 -32.10 4.57 -32.93
C LEU A 177 -33.37 5.36 -32.60
N GLU A 178 -34.55 4.85 -32.96
CA GLU A 178 -35.84 5.48 -32.65
C GLU A 178 -36.08 5.55 -31.13
N LYS A 179 -35.76 4.49 -30.39
CA LYS A 179 -35.81 4.49 -28.90
C LYS A 179 -34.87 5.51 -28.27
N ARG A 180 -33.73 5.81 -28.89
CA ARG A 180 -32.74 6.80 -28.41
C ARG A 180 -33.16 8.24 -28.70
N GLN A 181 -33.87 8.50 -29.80
CA GLN A 181 -34.35 9.84 -30.14
C GLN A 181 -35.40 10.39 -29.15
N GLY A 182 -36.16 9.50 -28.49
CA GLY A 182 -37.16 9.88 -27.48
C GLY A 182 -36.59 10.32 -26.12
N ASN A 183 -35.34 9.96 -25.79
CA ASN A 183 -34.71 10.25 -24.49
C ASN A 183 -33.65 11.36 -24.64
N LYS A 184 -33.91 12.54 -24.08
CA LYS A 184 -32.96 13.69 -24.03
C LYS A 184 -31.72 13.48 -23.12
N ALA A 185 -31.42 12.24 -22.73
CA ALA A 185 -30.25 11.97 -21.89
C ALA A 185 -28.98 12.03 -22.75
N LEU A 186 -28.04 12.90 -22.38
CA LEU A 186 -26.73 13.06 -23.02
C LEU A 186 -25.83 11.81 -22.93
N VAL A 187 -26.22 10.82 -22.14
CA VAL A 187 -25.46 9.60 -21.84
C VAL A 187 -26.27 8.41 -22.35
N THR A 188 -25.77 7.75 -23.40
CA THR A 188 -26.41 6.58 -24.03
C THR A 188 -25.98 5.25 -23.40
N GLY A 189 -24.83 5.24 -22.71
CA GLY A 189 -24.29 4.11 -21.98
C GLY A 189 -24.52 4.22 -20.47
N VAL A 190 -23.82 3.39 -19.70
CA VAL A 190 -23.81 3.46 -18.23
C VAL A 190 -23.00 4.70 -17.79
N PRO A 191 -23.58 5.64 -17.02
CA PRO A 191 -22.87 6.84 -16.58
C PRO A 191 -21.73 6.49 -15.61
N THR A 192 -20.57 7.12 -15.78
CA THR A 192 -19.42 6.93 -14.87
C THR A 192 -19.45 7.85 -13.66
N GLY A 193 -20.21 8.95 -13.73
CA GLY A 193 -20.22 10.00 -12.71
C GLY A 193 -19.16 11.08 -12.91
N PHE A 194 -18.35 11.00 -13.98
CA PHE A 194 -17.40 12.03 -14.39
C PHE A 194 -17.95 12.82 -15.57
N ASP A 195 -18.54 14.00 -15.33
CA ASP A 195 -19.25 14.82 -16.34
C ASP A 195 -18.48 15.04 -17.65
N TYR A 196 -17.17 15.27 -17.58
CA TYR A 196 -16.36 15.49 -18.78
C TYR A 196 -16.12 14.19 -19.56
N PHE A 197 -15.88 13.09 -18.85
CA PHE A 197 -15.68 11.79 -19.47
C PHE A 197 -16.98 11.27 -20.10
N ASP A 198 -18.10 11.38 -19.39
CA ASP A 198 -19.42 10.98 -19.88
C ASP A 198 -19.87 11.83 -21.08
N LYS A 199 -19.45 13.10 -21.19
CA LYS A 199 -19.66 13.90 -22.41
C LYS A 199 -18.84 13.42 -23.60
N LEU A 200 -17.63 12.92 -23.37
CA LEU A 200 -16.75 12.43 -24.43
C LEU A 200 -17.14 11.03 -24.89
N THR A 201 -17.59 10.17 -23.97
CA THR A 201 -17.89 8.76 -24.24
C THR A 201 -19.37 8.47 -24.40
N ALA A 202 -20.24 9.42 -24.06
CA ALA A 202 -21.68 9.21 -23.88
C ALA A 202 -21.97 8.08 -22.87
N GLY A 203 -21.08 7.86 -21.89
CA GLY A 203 -21.14 6.75 -20.93
C GLY A 203 -20.51 5.47 -21.47
N LEU A 204 -20.39 4.47 -20.59
CA LEU A 204 -19.83 3.16 -20.94
C LEU A 204 -20.85 2.35 -21.75
N GLN A 205 -20.57 2.08 -23.02
CA GLN A 205 -21.53 1.40 -23.88
C GLN A 205 -21.57 -0.10 -23.60
N ASN A 206 -22.76 -0.70 -23.73
CA ASN A 206 -22.90 -2.15 -23.67
C ASN A 206 -22.13 -2.80 -24.83
N SER A 207 -21.51 -3.93 -24.55
CA SER A 207 -20.64 -4.70 -25.47
C SER A 207 -19.26 -4.12 -25.76
N ASP A 208 -18.90 -2.95 -25.21
CA ASP A 208 -17.53 -2.46 -25.26
C ASP A 208 -16.65 -3.20 -24.23
N LEU A 209 -15.48 -3.67 -24.67
CA LEU A 209 -14.40 -4.07 -23.75
C LEU A 209 -13.58 -2.84 -23.40
N ILE A 210 -13.87 -2.23 -22.23
CA ILE A 210 -13.22 -1.00 -21.79
C ILE A 210 -11.96 -1.35 -20.98
N ILE A 211 -10.81 -1.34 -21.66
CA ILE A 211 -9.52 -1.62 -21.04
C ILE A 211 -8.92 -0.33 -20.47
N LEU A 212 -8.95 -0.21 -19.15
CA LEU A 212 -8.23 0.85 -18.44
C LEU A 212 -6.75 0.44 -18.27
N ALA A 213 -5.95 0.66 -19.30
CA ALA A 213 -4.52 0.42 -19.24
C ALA A 213 -3.78 1.65 -18.68
N ALA A 214 -3.22 1.51 -17.48
CA ALA A 214 -2.22 2.41 -16.95
C ALA A 214 -0.95 1.59 -16.69
N ARG A 215 0.24 2.13 -16.99
CA ARG A 215 1.47 1.46 -16.51
C ARG A 215 1.40 1.38 -14.97
N PRO A 216 1.83 0.28 -14.34
CA PRO A 216 2.23 0.33 -12.94
C PRO A 216 3.17 1.52 -12.78
N SER A 217 3.01 2.34 -11.74
CA SER A 217 3.76 3.60 -11.55
C SER A 217 3.42 4.78 -12.48
N MET A 218 2.24 4.84 -13.09
CA MET A 218 1.73 6.05 -13.77
C MET A 218 1.37 7.22 -12.82
N GLY A 219 2.19 7.45 -11.81
CA GLY A 219 2.54 8.80 -11.43
C GLY A 219 1.87 9.35 -10.20
N LYS A 220 1.97 8.72 -9.02
CA LYS A 220 1.72 9.41 -7.73
C LYS A 220 2.71 8.97 -6.67
N CYS A 221 3.98 8.81 -7.03
CA CYS A 221 4.98 8.24 -6.13
C CYS A 221 5.70 9.36 -5.36
N CYS A 222 5.59 9.31 -4.04
CA CYS A 222 6.37 10.10 -3.10
C CYS A 222 7.49 9.23 -2.52
N GLU A 223 8.57 9.85 -2.09
CA GLU A 223 9.63 9.15 -1.36
C GLU A 223 9.09 8.55 -0.06
N ALA A 224 9.54 7.34 0.29
CA ALA A 224 9.14 6.61 1.50
C ALA A 224 9.37 7.40 2.81
N SER A 225 10.35 8.32 2.83
CA SER A 225 10.65 9.16 4.00
C SER A 225 9.64 10.31 4.23
N THR A 226 8.75 10.56 3.26
CA THR A 226 7.78 11.66 3.32
C THR A 226 6.89 11.52 4.55
N GLU A 227 6.87 12.56 5.39
CA GLU A 227 6.03 12.62 6.59
C GLU A 227 4.59 13.02 6.24
N ILE A 228 3.63 12.24 6.73
CA ILE A 228 2.19 12.44 6.58
C ILE A 228 1.57 12.72 7.96
N VAL A 229 0.60 13.63 7.99
CA VAL A 229 -0.21 13.92 9.18
C VAL A 229 -1.33 12.90 9.30
N LEU A 230 -1.38 12.19 10.42
CA LEU A 230 -2.44 11.23 10.74
C LEU A 230 -3.61 11.90 11.45
N GLU A 231 -4.75 11.19 11.55
CA GLU A 231 -5.97 11.71 12.19
C GLU A 231 -5.79 12.16 13.65
N ASP A 232 -4.86 11.54 14.38
CA ASP A 232 -4.53 11.86 15.77
C ASP A 232 -3.60 13.09 15.89
N GLY A 233 -3.22 13.67 14.75
CA GLY A 233 -2.27 14.76 14.65
C GLY A 233 -0.81 14.33 14.69
N SER A 234 -0.46 13.06 14.84
CA SER A 234 0.94 12.63 14.74
C SER A 234 1.48 12.73 13.32
N LEU A 235 2.80 12.67 13.20
CA LEU A 235 3.49 12.54 11.92
C LEU A 235 4.01 11.10 11.81
N ALA A 236 3.78 10.48 10.67
CA ALA A 236 4.35 9.17 10.32
C ALA A 236 4.88 9.21 8.90
N THR A 237 5.97 8.50 8.62
CA THR A 237 6.49 8.40 7.25
C THR A 237 5.60 7.49 6.40
N ILE A 238 5.66 7.64 5.08
CA ILE A 238 5.02 6.68 4.16
C ILE A 238 5.49 5.25 4.43
N GLU A 239 6.78 5.05 4.74
CA GLU A 239 7.34 3.74 5.10
C GLU A 239 6.73 3.15 6.38
N GLU A 240 6.58 3.96 7.43
CA GLU A 240 5.93 3.56 8.68
C GLU A 240 4.47 3.21 8.45
N ILE A 241 3.78 4.06 7.69
CA ILE A 241 2.40 3.80 7.29
C ILE A 241 2.36 2.47 6.56
N TYR A 242 3.13 2.28 5.48
CA TYR A 242 3.21 1.04 4.69
C TYR A 242 3.33 -0.20 5.57
N ARG A 243 4.32 -0.22 6.48
CA ARG A 243 4.58 -1.34 7.41
C ARG A 243 3.46 -1.60 8.40
N SER A 244 2.82 -0.55 8.92
CA SER A 244 1.77 -0.68 9.94
C SER A 244 0.45 -1.27 9.40
N GLY A 245 0.23 -1.26 8.09
CA GLY A 245 -0.97 -1.82 7.47
C GLY A 245 -2.25 -0.98 7.63
N HIS A 246 -2.28 0.01 8.53
CA HIS A 246 -3.45 0.87 8.73
C HIS A 246 -3.07 2.32 9.06
N ALA A 247 -3.72 3.29 8.41
CA ALA A 247 -3.58 4.71 8.73
C ALA A 247 -4.77 5.50 8.16
N LYS A 248 -5.30 6.44 8.94
CA LYS A 248 -6.23 7.46 8.43
C LYS A 248 -5.49 8.74 8.11
N ILE A 249 -5.53 9.12 6.84
CA ILE A 249 -4.78 10.24 6.28
C ILE A 249 -5.72 11.31 5.74
N LEU A 250 -5.23 12.54 5.70
CA LEU A 250 -5.97 13.65 5.13
C LEU A 250 -5.86 13.64 3.60
N THR A 251 -6.98 13.72 2.91
CA THR A 251 -7.04 13.88 1.44
C THR A 251 -7.97 15.03 1.06
N LEU A 252 -7.87 15.50 -0.18
CA LEU A 252 -8.73 16.53 -0.75
C LEU A 252 -9.84 15.87 -1.58
N ASN A 253 -11.10 16.18 -1.28
CA ASN A 253 -12.22 15.72 -2.09
C ASN A 253 -12.47 16.63 -3.31
N GLU A 254 -13.41 16.26 -4.17
CA GLU A 254 -13.78 17.02 -5.38
C GLU A 254 -14.28 18.43 -5.08
N GLN A 255 -14.84 18.65 -3.88
CA GLN A 255 -15.27 19.98 -3.41
C GLN A 255 -14.14 20.78 -2.76
N MET A 256 -12.87 20.37 -2.95
CA MET A 256 -11.68 21.05 -2.42
C MET A 256 -11.68 21.15 -0.88
N LYS A 257 -12.33 20.19 -0.20
CA LYS A 257 -12.35 20.08 1.26
C LYS A 257 -11.49 18.92 1.72
N PHE A 258 -10.81 19.13 2.85
CA PHE A 258 -10.06 18.07 3.50
C PHE A 258 -11.00 17.09 4.19
N ILE A 259 -10.83 15.80 3.89
CA ILE A 259 -11.51 14.68 4.53
C ILE A 259 -10.47 13.66 5.01
N LEU A 260 -10.84 12.83 5.98
CA LEU A 260 -10.04 11.68 6.38
C LEU A 260 -10.44 10.47 5.55
N THR A 261 -9.45 9.72 5.08
CA THR A 261 -9.63 8.46 4.34
C THR A 261 -8.56 7.46 4.76
N GLU A 262 -8.81 6.20 4.45
CA GLU A 262 -7.79 5.14 4.54
C GLU A 262 -7.17 4.89 3.16
N PRO A 263 -5.87 4.57 3.09
CA PRO A 263 -5.26 4.07 1.87
C PRO A 263 -5.96 2.79 1.42
N SER A 264 -6.46 2.75 0.18
CA SER A 264 -7.11 1.58 -0.40
C SER A 264 -6.12 0.44 -0.67
N ASP A 265 -4.87 0.79 -0.97
CA ASP A 265 -3.80 -0.16 -1.27
C ASP A 265 -2.42 0.45 -0.96
N ARG A 266 -1.40 -0.41 -0.91
CA ARG A 266 -0.03 -0.11 -0.47
C ARG A 266 0.96 -0.77 -1.42
N ILE A 267 1.52 0.02 -2.32
CA ILE A 267 2.36 -0.48 -3.41
C ILE A 267 3.79 0.02 -3.19
N ASP A 268 4.74 -0.91 -3.09
CA ASP A 268 6.17 -0.59 -3.18
C ASP A 268 6.54 -0.42 -4.65
N ASP A 269 6.94 0.79 -5.01
CA ASP A 269 7.30 1.16 -6.37
C ASP A 269 8.81 1.00 -6.67
N GLY A 270 9.55 0.39 -5.74
CA GLY A 270 10.98 0.13 -5.85
C GLY A 270 11.84 1.40 -5.76
N LYS A 271 13.09 1.28 -6.21
CA LYS A 271 14.06 2.39 -6.18
C LYS A 271 13.99 3.18 -7.48
N LYS A 272 13.65 4.47 -7.39
CA LYS A 272 13.53 5.38 -8.54
C LYS A 272 14.22 6.70 -8.27
N PRO A 273 14.68 7.40 -9.33
CA PRO A 273 15.13 8.77 -9.19
C PRO A 273 13.96 9.65 -8.73
N VAL A 274 14.18 10.40 -7.64
CA VAL A 274 13.25 11.40 -7.13
C VAL A 274 13.83 12.80 -7.28
N PHE A 275 12.95 13.76 -7.45
CA PHE A 275 13.27 15.16 -7.67
C PHE A 275 12.63 15.98 -6.55
N ARG A 276 13.39 16.94 -6.03
CA ARG A 276 12.92 17.81 -4.94
C ARG A 276 12.24 19.04 -5.49
N LEU A 277 10.92 19.13 -5.30
CA LEU A 277 10.18 20.37 -5.51
C LEU A 277 10.26 21.21 -4.24
N THR A 278 10.69 22.48 -4.34
CA THR A 278 10.74 23.41 -3.21
C THR A 278 9.89 24.65 -3.48
N THR A 279 8.96 24.94 -2.58
CA THR A 279 8.11 26.14 -2.63
C THR A 279 8.85 27.38 -2.14
N VAL A 280 8.37 28.58 -2.52
CA VAL A 280 8.87 29.87 -2.01
C VAL A 280 8.73 30.00 -0.48
N LEU A 281 7.81 29.24 0.13
CA LEU A 281 7.63 29.18 1.58
C LEU A 281 8.69 28.32 2.29
N GLY A 282 9.55 27.63 1.54
CA GLY A 282 10.59 26.74 2.04
C GLY A 282 10.12 25.33 2.39
N ARG A 283 8.86 24.98 2.06
CA ARG A 283 8.38 23.59 2.07
C ARG A 283 8.92 22.85 0.86
N TYR A 284 9.24 21.57 1.02
CA TYR A 284 9.64 20.72 -0.09
C TYR A 284 8.95 19.37 -0.01
N ILE A 285 8.93 18.67 -1.14
CA ILE A 285 8.54 17.27 -1.26
C ILE A 285 9.43 16.61 -2.31
N GLU A 286 9.69 15.31 -2.15
CA GLU A 286 10.52 14.53 -3.06
C GLU A 286 9.66 13.47 -3.73
N THR A 287 9.55 13.55 -5.06
CA THR A 287 8.63 12.74 -5.85
C THR A 287 9.27 12.32 -7.17
N THR A 288 8.67 11.34 -7.86
CA THR A 288 9.03 11.05 -9.25
C THR A 288 8.60 12.20 -10.18
N LEU A 289 9.17 12.28 -11.39
CA LEU A 289 8.78 13.29 -12.40
C LEU A 289 7.30 13.20 -12.79
N THR A 290 6.71 12.03 -12.66
CA THR A 290 5.31 11.77 -13.03
C THR A 290 4.31 12.16 -11.93
N HIS A 291 4.77 12.52 -10.73
CA HIS A 291 3.88 12.88 -9.63
C HIS A 291 3.11 14.19 -9.92
N PRO A 292 1.77 14.21 -9.86
CA PRO A 292 0.94 15.34 -10.21
C PRO A 292 0.86 16.34 -9.06
N PHE A 293 0.99 17.60 -9.41
CA PHE A 293 0.74 18.73 -8.54
C PHE A 293 -0.45 19.50 -9.09
N LEU A 294 -1.36 19.89 -8.20
CA LEU A 294 -2.50 20.69 -8.58
C LEU A 294 -2.04 22.13 -8.86
N THR A 295 -2.23 22.61 -10.08
CA THR A 295 -1.94 23.98 -10.51
C THR A 295 -3.24 24.75 -10.74
N LEU A 296 -3.15 26.04 -11.11
CA LEU A 296 -4.32 26.84 -11.50
C LEU A 296 -5.05 26.27 -12.73
N ASN A 297 -4.34 25.54 -13.59
CA ASN A 297 -4.87 24.96 -14.83
C ASN A 297 -5.12 23.45 -14.71
N GLY A 298 -5.30 22.95 -13.48
CA GLY A 298 -5.48 21.53 -13.20
C GLY A 298 -4.20 20.80 -12.79
N TRP A 299 -4.27 19.47 -12.75
CA TRP A 299 -3.15 18.62 -12.33
C TRP A 299 -2.08 18.54 -13.41
N LYS A 300 -0.81 18.77 -13.03
CA LYS A 300 0.35 18.64 -13.91
C LYS A 300 1.44 17.81 -13.24
N PRO A 301 2.10 16.86 -13.95
CA PRO A 301 3.23 16.12 -13.40
C PRO A 301 4.43 17.04 -13.14
N LEU A 302 5.28 16.68 -12.17
CA LEU A 302 6.48 17.44 -11.82
C LEU A 302 7.38 17.75 -13.02
N GLY A 303 7.52 16.81 -13.95
CA GLY A 303 8.36 16.97 -15.14
C GLY A 303 7.90 18.04 -16.12
N GLU A 304 6.65 18.50 -16.00
CA GLU A 304 6.08 19.59 -16.81
C GLU A 304 6.08 20.94 -16.08
N LEU A 305 6.45 20.98 -14.80
CA LEU A 305 6.49 22.21 -14.02
C LEU A 305 7.82 22.96 -14.23
N GLN A 306 7.74 24.27 -14.26
CA GLN A 306 8.89 25.17 -14.28
C GLN A 306 9.03 25.94 -12.96
N VAL A 307 10.27 26.38 -12.67
CA VAL A 307 10.52 27.22 -11.50
C VAL A 307 9.76 28.53 -11.64
N GLY A 308 8.86 28.79 -10.68
CA GLY A 308 7.96 29.95 -10.70
C GLY A 308 6.50 29.57 -10.87
N ASP A 309 6.20 28.35 -11.32
CA ASP A 309 4.82 27.89 -11.49
C ASP A 309 4.07 27.82 -10.14
N PRO A 310 2.83 28.35 -10.08
CA PRO A 310 2.01 28.25 -8.89
C PRO A 310 1.43 26.85 -8.74
N ILE A 311 1.71 26.22 -7.60
CA ILE A 311 1.09 24.97 -7.17
C ILE A 311 0.18 25.20 -5.96
N ALA A 312 -0.86 24.39 -5.84
CA ALA A 312 -1.76 24.39 -4.70
C ALA A 312 -1.03 23.85 -3.46
N VAL A 313 -1.16 24.57 -2.36
CA VAL A 313 -0.67 24.17 -1.05
C VAL A 313 -1.76 24.38 0.00
N PRO A 314 -1.84 23.53 1.04
CA PRO A 314 -2.80 23.73 2.12
C PRO A 314 -2.59 25.08 2.79
N ARG A 315 -3.67 25.85 2.98
CA ARG A 315 -3.67 27.06 3.83
C ARG A 315 -3.83 26.71 5.32
N LYS A 316 -4.42 25.55 5.63
CA LYS A 316 -4.67 25.07 6.99
C LYS A 316 -4.79 23.55 7.01
N ILE A 317 -4.17 22.90 7.99
CA ILE A 317 -4.31 21.46 8.26
C ILE A 317 -4.84 21.31 9.69
N ALA A 318 -6.14 21.45 9.88
CA ALA A 318 -6.76 21.63 11.20
C ALA A 318 -6.87 20.32 12.02
N VAL A 319 -5.82 19.51 12.06
CA VAL A 319 -5.78 18.22 12.75
C VAL A 319 -5.09 18.39 14.11
N PHE A 320 -5.84 18.11 15.17
CA PHE A 320 -5.40 18.18 16.55
C PHE A 320 -5.75 16.86 17.25
N GLY A 321 -4.85 16.38 18.10
CA GLY A 321 -5.09 15.14 18.81
C GLY A 321 -5.81 15.34 20.14
N LYS A 322 -5.75 14.28 20.97
CA LYS A 322 -6.38 14.20 22.29
C LYS A 322 -5.37 13.84 23.39
N GLU A 323 -4.08 13.94 23.11
CA GLU A 323 -3.02 13.61 24.07
C GLU A 323 -3.18 14.47 25.33
N ALA A 324 -3.34 13.79 26.46
CA ALA A 324 -3.41 14.44 27.75
C ALA A 324 -1.98 14.67 28.26
N MET A 325 -1.63 15.94 28.47
CA MET A 325 -0.34 16.34 29.04
C MET A 325 -0.57 17.51 29.99
N ARG A 326 0.18 17.54 31.11
CA ARG A 326 0.04 18.63 32.08
C ARG A 326 0.59 19.93 31.48
N GLU A 327 -0.02 21.06 31.81
CA GLU A 327 0.47 22.35 31.33
C GLU A 327 1.93 22.62 31.75
N CYS A 328 2.31 22.20 32.96
CA CYS A 328 3.68 22.35 33.45
C CYS A 328 4.69 21.59 32.57
N GLU A 329 4.36 20.39 32.11
CA GLU A 329 5.18 19.60 31.19
C GLU A 329 5.36 20.32 29.85
N ILE A 330 4.26 20.84 29.30
CA ILE A 330 4.25 21.57 28.03
C ILE A 330 5.09 22.83 28.12
N LYS A 331 4.89 23.65 29.16
CA LYS A 331 5.65 24.87 29.42
C LYS A 331 7.13 24.56 29.56
N LEU A 332 7.50 23.60 30.42
CA LEU A 332 8.89 23.21 30.63
C LEU A 332 9.55 22.73 29.34
N LEU A 333 8.87 21.89 28.56
CA LEU A 333 9.42 21.43 27.29
C LEU A 333 9.64 22.57 26.30
N ALA A 334 8.66 23.46 26.12
CA ALA A 334 8.77 24.58 25.22
C ALA A 334 9.95 25.50 25.58
N TYR A 335 10.07 25.87 26.86
CA TYR A 335 11.18 26.68 27.36
C TYR A 335 12.53 25.99 27.22
N LEU A 336 12.60 24.68 27.47
CA LEU A 336 13.85 23.93 27.38
C LEU A 336 14.28 23.65 25.93
N ILE A 337 13.33 23.53 24.99
CA ILE A 337 13.63 23.48 23.56
C ILE A 337 14.20 24.83 23.10
N GLY A 338 13.68 25.94 23.60
CA GLY A 338 14.21 27.26 23.30
C GLY A 338 15.55 27.56 23.98
N ASP A 339 15.51 28.31 25.07
CA ASP A 339 16.70 28.75 25.83
C ASP A 339 17.28 27.70 26.78
N GLY A 340 16.83 26.45 26.68
CA GLY A 340 17.31 25.37 27.54
C GLY A 340 18.64 24.75 27.11
N CYS A 341 19.40 24.30 28.11
CA CYS A 341 20.55 23.43 27.96
C CYS A 341 20.19 21.99 28.38
N LEU A 342 20.18 21.08 27.40
CA LEU A 342 19.76 19.68 27.57
C LEU A 342 20.93 18.67 27.45
N THR A 343 22.14 19.12 27.17
CA THR A 343 23.29 18.23 26.86
C THR A 343 24.11 17.81 28.07
N LYS A 344 24.01 18.52 29.19
CA LYS A 344 24.88 18.32 30.36
C LYS A 344 24.05 18.10 31.62
N GLY A 345 24.41 17.09 32.40
CA GLY A 345 23.95 16.91 33.79
C GLY A 345 22.45 17.12 33.99
N ASN A 346 22.10 18.15 34.76
CA ASN A 346 20.72 18.55 35.02
C ASN A 346 20.23 19.58 33.99
N PRO A 347 18.93 19.56 33.59
CA PRO A 347 18.35 20.57 32.72
C PRO A 347 18.59 21.98 33.27
N ARG A 348 18.97 22.89 32.39
CA ARG A 348 19.11 24.32 32.70
C ARG A 348 18.31 25.17 31.76
N PHE A 349 17.92 26.34 32.23
CA PHE A 349 17.19 27.34 31.48
C PHE A 349 17.77 28.72 31.80
N SER A 350 18.10 29.52 30.79
CA SER A 350 18.66 30.86 30.98
C SER A 350 17.81 31.89 30.24
N ASN A 351 17.12 32.79 30.95
CA ASN A 351 16.34 33.85 30.32
C ASN A 351 16.31 35.12 31.20
N SER A 352 16.44 36.29 30.57
CA SER A 352 16.55 37.58 31.24
C SER A 352 15.19 38.23 31.55
N ASN A 353 14.12 37.75 30.91
CA ASN A 353 12.78 38.26 31.12
C ASN A 353 12.19 37.70 32.42
N PRO A 354 11.86 38.55 33.41
CA PRO A 354 11.37 38.09 34.71
C PRO A 354 10.02 37.37 34.63
N ARG A 355 9.17 37.70 33.65
CA ARG A 355 7.85 37.04 33.47
C ARG A 355 8.01 35.61 32.96
N ILE A 356 8.94 35.41 32.02
CA ILE A 356 9.27 34.08 31.49
C ILE A 356 9.91 33.24 32.58
N LEU A 357 10.84 33.83 33.33
CA LEU A 357 11.49 33.17 34.45
C LEU A 357 10.49 32.72 35.52
N ASP A 358 9.54 33.57 35.89
CA ASP A 358 8.49 33.25 36.86
C ASP A 358 7.57 32.11 36.38
N ASP A 359 7.08 32.16 35.14
CA ASP A 359 6.25 31.07 34.58
C ASP A 359 7.03 29.74 34.47
N PHE A 360 8.33 29.79 34.14
CA PHE A 360 9.20 28.61 34.17
C PHE A 360 9.34 28.05 35.59
N LEU A 361 9.59 28.89 36.60
CA LEU A 361 9.75 28.45 37.98
C LEU A 361 8.47 27.84 38.54
N LYS A 362 7.30 28.42 38.23
CA LYS A 362 5.98 27.85 38.57
C LYS A 362 5.79 26.48 37.93
N ALA A 363 6.13 26.34 36.64
CA ALA A 363 6.04 25.05 35.95
C ALA A 363 7.00 24.00 36.57
N VAL A 364 8.19 24.39 37.03
CA VAL A 364 9.10 23.48 37.76
C VAL A 364 8.49 23.01 39.09
N ASP A 365 7.86 23.90 39.83
CA ASP A 365 7.20 23.57 41.11
C ASP A 365 6.02 22.61 40.90
N GLU A 366 5.14 22.93 39.94
CA GLU A 366 3.99 22.11 39.55
C GLU A 366 4.38 20.74 38.96
N PHE A 367 5.56 20.61 38.34
CA PHE A 367 6.03 19.33 37.78
C PHE A 367 6.21 18.26 38.86
N GLY A 368 6.68 18.66 40.05
CA GLY A 368 6.88 17.80 41.21
C GLY A 368 8.18 16.98 41.18
N GLY A 369 8.72 16.66 42.37
CA GLY A 369 9.95 15.85 42.52
C GLY A 369 11.25 16.55 42.10
N VAL A 370 11.17 17.81 41.67
CA VAL A 370 12.32 18.65 41.28
C VAL A 370 12.34 19.96 42.05
N ARG A 371 13.47 20.66 42.01
CA ARG A 371 13.64 22.01 42.55
C ARG A 371 14.46 22.85 41.58
N ALA A 372 14.02 24.08 41.34
CA ALA A 372 14.79 25.08 40.62
C ALA A 372 15.76 25.81 41.57
N THR A 373 16.97 26.08 41.11
CA THR A 373 17.92 26.97 41.78
C THR A 373 18.35 28.05 40.80
N VAL A 374 18.03 29.30 41.13
CA VAL A 374 18.34 30.47 40.30
C VAL A 374 19.71 31.01 40.70
N THR A 375 20.59 31.21 39.72
CA THR A 375 21.87 31.88 39.89
C THR A 375 21.83 33.19 39.12
N LYS A 376 21.96 34.32 39.84
CA LYS A 376 22.06 35.66 39.23
C LYS A 376 23.51 36.12 39.30
N ARG A 377 24.01 36.70 38.20
CA ARG A 377 25.32 37.35 38.13
C ARG A 377 25.14 38.73 37.47
N PRO A 378 25.92 39.76 37.85
CA PRO A 378 25.75 41.11 37.31
C PRO A 378 25.80 41.18 35.77
N ASP A 379 26.73 40.44 35.17
CA ASP A 379 27.01 40.52 33.73
C ASP A 379 26.41 39.38 32.90
N ARG A 380 25.50 38.57 33.48
CA ARG A 380 24.93 37.41 32.77
C ARG A 380 23.44 37.26 33.01
N CYS A 381 22.79 36.71 31.98
CA CYS A 381 21.43 36.22 32.06
C CYS A 381 21.24 35.29 33.28
N PRO A 382 20.17 35.43 34.06
CA PRO A 382 19.83 34.49 35.13
C PRO A 382 19.82 33.04 34.62
N ASP A 383 20.53 32.15 35.29
CA ASP A 383 20.55 30.72 34.97
C ASP A 383 19.78 29.94 36.03
N VAL A 384 18.84 29.11 35.59
CA VAL A 384 18.06 28.21 36.43
C VAL A 384 18.54 26.80 36.22
N ARG A 385 19.00 26.17 37.29
CA ARG A 385 19.31 24.74 37.30
C ARG A 385 18.15 23.97 37.94
N VAL A 386 17.61 22.99 37.24
CA VAL A 386 16.57 22.10 37.78
C VAL A 386 17.20 20.81 38.30
N ALA A 387 17.18 20.61 39.61
CA ALA A 387 17.73 19.44 40.27
C ALA A 387 16.63 18.61 40.94
N SER A 388 17.00 17.46 41.51
CA SER A 388 16.08 16.70 42.35
C SER A 388 15.60 17.55 43.53
N GLY A 389 14.29 17.52 43.78
CA GLY A 389 13.66 18.21 44.91
C GLY A 389 13.74 17.43 46.22
N TYR A 390 14.25 16.19 46.18
CA TYR A 390 14.33 15.33 47.35
C TYR A 390 15.31 15.88 48.38
N ARG A 391 14.90 15.81 49.65
CA ARG A 391 15.76 16.06 50.79
C ARG A 391 16.62 14.83 51.07
N PHE A 392 17.61 14.59 50.20
CA PHE A 392 18.42 13.37 50.18
C PHE A 392 19.00 12.97 51.55
N LYS A 393 19.43 13.94 52.37
CA LYS A 393 19.97 13.68 53.71
C LYS A 393 18.90 13.10 54.64
N GLU A 394 17.73 13.70 54.68
CA GLU A 394 16.59 13.26 55.50
C GLU A 394 16.08 11.89 55.03
N ASN A 395 15.95 11.70 53.72
CA ASN A 395 15.51 10.43 53.14
C ASN A 395 16.52 9.30 53.39
N ARG A 396 17.83 9.58 53.37
CA ARG A 396 18.86 8.58 53.73
C ARG A 396 18.80 8.20 55.20
N ILE A 397 18.51 9.15 56.09
CA ILE A 397 18.34 8.85 57.51
C ILE A 397 17.10 7.98 57.71
N ALA A 398 15.99 8.29 57.03
CA ALA A 398 14.79 7.45 57.04
C ALA A 398 15.06 6.04 56.48
N PHE A 399 15.80 5.93 55.37
CA PHE A 399 16.28 4.66 54.82
C PHE A 399 17.08 3.87 55.84
N GLY A 400 18.07 4.53 56.46
CA GLY A 400 18.94 3.90 57.43
C GLY A 400 18.17 3.33 58.62
N ARG A 401 17.17 4.08 59.14
CA ARG A 401 16.26 3.63 60.19
C ARG A 401 15.42 2.43 59.77
N LEU A 402 14.84 2.45 58.57
CA LEU A 402 14.06 1.34 58.01
C LEU A 402 14.90 0.08 57.84
N LEU A 403 16.11 0.24 57.28
CA LEU A 403 17.06 -0.85 57.10
C LEU A 403 17.47 -1.45 58.45
N GLN A 404 17.77 -0.61 59.44
CA GLN A 404 18.09 -1.06 60.80
C GLN A 404 16.94 -1.86 61.41
N LYS A 405 15.69 -1.39 61.25
CA LYS A 405 14.49 -2.11 61.72
C LYS A 405 14.34 -3.47 61.04
N LYS A 406 14.53 -3.56 59.72
CA LYS A 406 14.47 -4.83 58.96
C LYS A 406 15.59 -5.80 59.35
N ILE A 407 16.81 -5.32 59.58
CA ILE A 407 17.93 -6.12 60.10
C ILE A 407 17.57 -6.70 61.48
N ALA A 408 17.06 -5.86 62.38
CA ALA A 408 16.66 -6.26 63.73
C ALA A 408 15.50 -7.28 63.72
N LEU A 409 14.51 -7.14 62.82
CA LEU A 409 13.39 -8.09 62.68
C LEU A 409 13.84 -9.50 62.26
N LYS A 410 14.99 -9.63 61.58
CA LYS A 410 15.61 -10.94 61.28
C LYS A 410 16.55 -11.43 62.40
N GLY A 411 16.61 -10.73 63.54
CA GLY A 411 17.45 -11.11 64.70
C GLY A 411 18.96 -10.93 64.47
N LEU A 412 19.37 -10.10 63.50
CA LEU A 412 20.78 -9.94 63.13
C LEU A 412 21.38 -8.64 63.68
N SER A 413 22.66 -8.66 64.03
CA SER A 413 23.47 -7.44 64.19
C SER A 413 23.91 -6.90 62.82
N ASN A 414 24.28 -5.62 62.75
CA ASN A 414 24.79 -5.01 61.50
C ASN A 414 26.03 -5.74 60.97
N ASN A 415 26.88 -6.28 61.84
CA ASN A 415 28.07 -7.05 61.47
C ASN A 415 27.71 -8.42 60.90
N GLN A 416 26.78 -9.15 61.53
CA GLN A 416 26.30 -10.44 61.03
C GLN A 416 25.57 -10.27 59.70
N PHE A 417 24.70 -9.27 59.60
CA PHE A 417 24.01 -8.94 58.36
C PHE A 417 24.99 -8.63 57.23
N ALA A 418 26.00 -7.78 57.48
CA ALA A 418 27.02 -7.45 56.49
C ALA A 418 27.76 -8.69 55.97
N LYS A 419 28.14 -9.62 56.85
CA LYS A 419 28.75 -10.91 56.47
C LYS A 419 27.80 -11.75 55.61
N ASN A 420 26.52 -11.85 55.98
CA ASN A 420 25.53 -12.66 55.25
C ASN A 420 25.28 -12.19 53.81
N ILE A 421 25.47 -10.88 53.54
CA ILE A 421 25.35 -10.31 52.19
C ILE A 421 26.71 -10.07 51.50
N GLY A 422 27.81 -10.56 52.09
CA GLY A 422 29.16 -10.46 51.50
C GLY A 422 29.75 -9.06 51.47
N LEU A 423 29.39 -8.18 52.41
CA LEU A 423 29.85 -6.78 52.47
C LEU A 423 30.65 -6.46 53.74
N ASN A 424 31.50 -5.44 53.66
CA ASN A 424 32.21 -4.91 54.83
C ASN A 424 31.20 -4.22 55.80
N PRO A 425 31.23 -4.51 57.11
CA PRO A 425 30.36 -3.87 58.11
C PRO A 425 30.34 -2.34 58.10
N ALA A 426 31.45 -1.68 57.75
CA ALA A 426 31.50 -0.23 57.60
C ALA A 426 30.58 0.29 56.48
N THR A 427 30.33 -0.52 55.45
CA THR A 427 29.42 -0.20 54.34
C THR A 427 27.96 -0.17 54.84
N VAL A 428 27.57 -1.21 55.59
CA VAL A 428 26.23 -1.30 56.20
C VAL A 428 26.03 -0.19 57.22
N SER A 429 27.04 0.07 58.06
CA SER A 429 27.03 1.19 59.00
C SER A 429 26.88 2.54 58.28
N GLY A 430 27.53 2.73 57.12
CA GLY A 430 27.36 3.91 56.28
C GLY A 430 25.92 4.09 55.77
N TRP A 431 25.23 3.01 55.43
CA TRP A 431 23.83 3.03 54.99
C TRP A 431 22.86 3.30 56.14
N VAL A 432 23.02 2.59 57.26
CA VAL A 432 22.20 2.74 58.48
C VAL A 432 22.30 4.16 59.03
N ASN A 433 23.48 4.76 59.00
CA ASN A 433 23.71 6.13 59.47
C ASN A 433 23.38 7.20 58.41
N GLY A 434 22.87 6.81 57.23
CA GLY A 434 22.47 7.73 56.17
C GLY A 434 23.60 8.52 55.51
N LYS A 435 24.87 8.08 55.64
CA LYS A 435 26.03 8.75 55.02
C LYS A 435 25.94 8.71 53.48
N TYR A 436 25.58 7.56 52.93
CA TYR A 436 25.37 7.34 51.50
C TYR A 436 24.33 6.23 51.28
N ALA A 437 23.74 6.17 50.07
CA ALA A 437 22.80 5.12 49.70
C ALA A 437 23.54 3.88 49.11
N PRO A 438 22.97 2.66 49.20
CA PRO A 438 23.47 1.50 48.46
C PRO A 438 23.40 1.75 46.95
N SER A 439 24.28 1.14 46.14
CA SER A 439 24.11 1.17 44.67
C SER A 439 22.91 0.31 44.22
N PRO A 440 22.38 0.47 42.99
CA PRO A 440 21.24 -0.34 42.51
C PRO A 440 21.47 -1.85 42.63
N SER A 441 22.67 -2.33 42.23
CA SER A 441 23.03 -3.74 42.36
C SER A 441 22.99 -4.23 43.81
N ARG A 442 23.36 -3.37 44.77
CA ARG A 442 23.31 -3.68 46.20
C ARG A 442 21.88 -3.64 46.73
N ILE A 443 21.01 -2.75 46.22
CA ILE A 443 19.58 -2.79 46.56
C ILE A 443 18.95 -4.11 46.10
N ASN A 444 19.30 -4.63 44.93
CA ASN A 444 18.79 -5.94 44.49
C ASN A 444 19.18 -7.07 45.47
N ILE A 445 20.40 -7.03 46.03
CA ILE A 445 20.84 -7.95 47.08
C ILE A 445 19.98 -7.80 48.33
N LEU A 446 19.72 -6.55 48.76
CA LEU A 446 18.84 -6.27 49.90
C LEU A 446 17.41 -6.78 49.65
N CYS A 447 16.84 -6.53 48.47
CA CYS A 447 15.49 -6.97 48.12
C CYS A 447 15.36 -8.50 48.17
N ARG A 448 16.37 -9.22 47.66
CA ARG A 448 16.43 -10.69 47.75
C ARG A 448 16.56 -11.18 49.18
N PHE A 449 17.44 -10.57 49.97
CA PHE A 449 17.69 -11.00 51.36
C PHE A 449 16.47 -10.78 52.28
N PHE A 450 15.76 -9.67 52.08
CA PHE A 450 14.59 -9.31 52.89
C PHE A 450 13.26 -9.73 52.27
N GLU A 451 13.27 -10.32 51.07
CA GLU A 451 12.07 -10.70 50.31
C GLU A 451 11.04 -9.56 50.26
N THR A 452 11.53 -8.33 50.12
CA THR A 452 10.70 -7.11 50.13
C THR A 452 11.22 -6.18 49.05
N ASP A 453 10.32 -5.47 48.36
CA ASP A 453 10.73 -4.41 47.45
C ASP A 453 11.24 -3.18 48.21
N ILE A 454 12.56 -3.07 48.33
CA ILE A 454 13.22 -1.97 49.03
C ILE A 454 13.29 -0.70 48.16
N TYR A 455 13.04 -0.79 46.84
CA TYR A 455 13.01 0.40 45.99
C TYR A 455 11.91 1.36 46.38
N ASN A 456 10.80 0.86 46.94
CA ASN A 456 9.58 1.64 47.20
C ASN A 456 9.30 1.90 48.69
N LEU A 457 10.18 1.49 49.61
CA LEU A 457 9.99 1.65 51.06
C LEU A 457 10.14 3.10 51.57
N ILE A 458 10.54 4.05 50.72
CA ILE A 458 10.67 5.48 51.05
C ILE A 458 9.90 6.27 50.00
N GLY A 459 9.11 7.26 50.44
CA GLY A 459 8.40 8.16 49.54
C GLY A 459 9.35 8.78 48.50
N GLY A 460 9.12 8.46 47.22
CA GLY A 460 9.99 8.87 46.09
C GLY A 460 11.03 7.84 45.64
N GLY A 461 11.02 6.65 46.24
CA GLY A 461 11.82 5.48 45.86
C GLY A 461 13.34 5.63 45.98
N TYR A 462 14.13 4.79 45.31
CA TYR A 462 15.61 4.87 45.35
C TYR A 462 16.17 6.23 44.89
N ALA A 463 15.49 6.88 43.94
CA ALA A 463 15.85 8.21 43.46
C ALA A 463 15.77 9.28 44.57
N SER A 464 15.05 9.01 45.66
CA SER A 464 14.96 9.93 46.80
C SER A 464 16.17 9.91 47.73
N VAL A 465 17.03 8.88 47.65
CA VAL A 465 18.19 8.69 48.54
C VAL A 465 19.53 8.78 47.83
N ALA A 466 19.63 8.44 46.55
CA ALA A 466 20.88 8.48 45.82
C ALA A 466 21.21 9.90 45.31
N LYS A 467 22.32 10.52 45.76
CA LYS A 467 22.69 11.90 45.36
C LYS A 467 22.85 12.06 43.84
N ASN A 468 23.27 10.98 43.18
CA ASN A 468 23.54 10.94 41.75
C ASN A 468 22.36 10.38 40.95
N SER A 469 21.19 10.17 41.59
CA SER A 469 20.01 9.77 40.84
C SER A 469 19.61 10.87 39.87
N THR A 470 19.33 10.47 38.64
CA THR A 470 18.72 11.34 37.64
C THR A 470 17.43 11.93 38.19
N ASN A 471 17.25 13.25 38.06
CA ASN A 471 16.02 13.91 38.52
C ASN A 471 14.84 13.57 37.60
N SER A 472 13.60 13.63 38.10
CA SER A 472 12.40 13.21 37.37
C SER A 472 12.19 13.97 36.06
N LEU A 473 12.50 15.27 36.02
CA LEU A 473 12.40 16.07 34.79
C LEU A 473 13.37 15.56 33.73
N LYS A 474 14.61 15.25 34.12
CA LYS A 474 15.59 14.68 33.19
C LYS A 474 15.16 13.30 32.67
N LEU A 475 14.69 12.42 33.54
CA LEU A 475 14.19 11.09 33.13
C LEU A 475 13.05 11.21 32.11
N TRP A 476 12.12 12.13 32.37
CA TRP A 476 11.04 12.42 31.44
C TRP A 476 11.56 12.96 30.08
N LEU A 477 12.52 13.90 30.10
CA LEU A 477 13.15 14.43 28.88
C LEU A 477 13.94 13.35 28.11
N GLU A 478 14.52 12.37 28.81
CA GLU A 478 15.17 11.19 28.20
C GLU A 478 14.13 10.27 27.55
N GLN A 479 13.01 10.01 28.23
CA GLN A 479 11.92 9.18 27.72
C GLN A 479 11.29 9.76 26.43
N ILE A 480 11.14 11.08 26.35
CA ILE A 480 10.64 11.75 25.13
C ILE A 480 11.75 12.04 24.10
N GLY A 481 12.99 11.62 24.37
CA GLY A 481 14.11 11.63 23.43
C GLY A 481 14.81 12.97 23.18
N ILE A 482 14.49 14.00 23.97
CA ILE A 482 15.03 15.36 23.78
C ILE A 482 16.27 15.65 24.65
N HIS A 483 16.44 14.92 25.77
CA HIS A 483 17.67 15.04 26.57
C HIS A 483 18.89 14.61 25.76
N GLY A 484 20.03 15.28 25.96
CA GLY A 484 21.26 15.03 25.20
C GLY A 484 21.32 15.71 23.82
N LYS A 485 20.22 16.30 23.33
CA LYS A 485 20.23 17.02 22.05
C LYS A 485 20.81 18.44 22.22
N ASN A 486 21.77 18.78 21.35
CA ASN A 486 22.30 20.13 21.23
C ASN A 486 21.40 20.99 20.32
N ALA A 487 21.70 22.28 20.16
CA ALA A 487 20.90 23.22 19.38
C ALA A 487 20.61 22.77 17.93
N HIS A 488 21.55 22.07 17.28
CA HIS A 488 21.39 21.58 15.90
C HIS A 488 20.43 20.39 15.80
N ASN A 489 20.35 19.58 16.86
CA ASN A 489 19.62 18.33 16.88
C ASN A 489 18.33 18.40 17.70
N LYS A 490 17.93 19.59 18.18
CA LYS A 490 16.64 19.80 18.85
C LYS A 490 15.50 19.53 17.87
N PHE A 491 14.41 18.98 18.37
CA PHE A 491 13.19 18.69 17.61
C PHE A 491 11.99 18.76 18.56
N ILE A 492 10.79 18.81 18.00
CA ILE A 492 9.54 18.70 18.75
C ILE A 492 9.21 17.21 18.93
N PRO A 493 9.05 16.71 20.17
CA PRO A 493 8.68 15.31 20.42
C PRO A 493 7.27 14.95 19.94
N THR A 494 7.07 13.69 19.56
CA THR A 494 5.79 13.16 19.01
C THR A 494 4.55 13.49 19.83
N PRO A 495 4.54 13.37 21.18
CA PRO A 495 3.36 13.70 21.98
C PRO A 495 2.82 15.12 21.77
N ILE A 496 3.70 16.09 21.44
CA ILE A 496 3.28 17.48 21.19
C ILE A 496 2.40 17.59 19.93
N PHE A 497 2.67 16.79 18.91
CA PHE A 497 1.85 16.79 17.69
C PHE A 497 0.44 16.24 17.91
N ARG A 498 0.24 15.47 18.98
CA ARG A 498 -1.05 14.88 19.38
C ARG A 498 -1.81 15.72 20.42
N LEU A 499 -1.30 16.89 20.80
CA LEU A 499 -1.98 17.73 21.79
C LEU A 499 -3.32 18.29 21.25
N PRO A 500 -4.30 18.50 22.14
CA PRO A 500 -5.49 19.28 21.80
C PRO A 500 -5.10 20.73 21.47
N ARG A 501 -5.96 21.38 20.67
CA ARG A 501 -5.70 22.71 20.09
C ARG A 501 -5.20 23.75 21.09
N HIS A 502 -5.78 23.82 22.28
CA HIS A 502 -5.41 24.83 23.30
C HIS A 502 -4.03 24.54 23.92
N LEU A 503 -3.69 23.28 24.18
CA LEU A 503 -2.37 22.88 24.69
C LEU A 503 -1.27 23.04 23.65
N LEU A 504 -1.57 22.76 22.37
CA LEU A 504 -0.64 23.01 21.28
C LEU A 504 -0.38 24.51 21.10
N ALA A 505 -1.40 25.36 21.29
CA ALA A 505 -1.24 26.81 21.29
C ALA A 505 -0.39 27.28 22.48
N LEU A 506 -0.58 26.71 23.68
CA LEU A 506 0.27 26.96 24.84
C LEU A 506 1.73 26.60 24.55
N PHE A 507 1.99 25.43 23.97
CA PHE A 507 3.33 25.02 23.58
C PHE A 507 4.00 26.04 22.64
N LEU A 508 3.32 26.40 21.54
CA LEU A 508 3.84 27.37 20.57
C LEU A 508 4.05 28.75 21.19
N ASN A 509 3.13 29.20 22.04
CA ASN A 509 3.23 30.48 22.72
C ASN A 509 4.50 30.56 23.58
N ARG A 510 4.80 29.49 24.33
CA ARG A 510 5.97 29.41 25.21
C ARG A 510 7.27 29.23 24.45
N LEU A 511 7.23 28.50 23.34
CA LEU A 511 8.37 28.35 22.45
C LEU A 511 8.72 29.67 21.75
N PHE A 512 7.71 30.44 21.29
CA PHE A 512 7.94 31.76 20.70
C PHE A 512 8.36 32.82 21.73
N ALA A 513 8.11 32.60 23.02
CA ALA A 513 8.58 33.51 24.06
C ALA A 513 10.10 33.48 24.25
N THR A 514 10.79 32.44 23.76
CA THR A 514 12.26 32.31 23.85
C THR A 514 12.94 32.85 22.59
N ASP A 515 13.10 32.04 21.54
CA ASP A 515 13.84 32.41 20.31
C ASP A 515 12.95 33.09 19.27
N GLY A 516 11.74 33.49 19.68
CA GLY A 516 10.85 34.29 18.85
C GLY A 516 11.23 35.77 18.89
N TRP A 517 10.95 36.46 17.80
CA TRP A 517 11.14 37.90 17.70
C TRP A 517 9.94 38.54 17.00
N ALA A 518 9.71 39.80 17.32
CA ALA A 518 8.71 40.66 16.67
C ALA A 518 9.40 41.93 16.19
N SER A 519 9.11 42.37 14.96
CA SER A 519 9.58 43.65 14.43
C SER A 519 8.51 44.34 13.58
N LEU A 520 8.65 45.64 13.37
CA LEU A 520 7.82 46.40 12.44
C LEU A 520 8.61 46.61 11.15
N ILE A 521 8.04 46.23 10.02
CA ILE A 521 8.61 46.52 8.70
C ILE A 521 8.36 48.00 8.37
N ARG A 522 9.15 48.60 7.45
CA ARG A 522 9.03 50.01 7.01
C ARG A 522 7.61 50.46 6.60
N GLY A 523 6.68 49.53 6.34
CA GLY A 523 5.26 49.82 6.07
C GLY A 523 4.32 49.70 7.28
N GLY A 524 4.83 49.63 8.51
CA GLY A 524 4.04 49.52 9.75
C GLY A 524 3.46 48.13 10.02
N GLN A 525 3.64 47.16 9.11
CA GLN A 525 3.20 45.79 9.30
C GLN A 525 4.11 45.07 10.30
N ALA A 526 3.50 44.47 11.33
CA ALA A 526 4.19 43.62 12.28
C ALA A 526 4.63 42.29 11.63
N GLN A 527 5.87 41.90 11.90
CA GLN A 527 6.45 40.63 11.50
C GLN A 527 6.87 39.87 12.75
N LEU A 528 6.48 38.60 12.80
CA LEU A 528 6.90 37.65 13.80
C LEU A 528 7.84 36.64 13.16
N GLY A 529 8.87 36.22 13.89
CA GLY A 529 9.77 35.16 13.45
C GLY A 529 10.25 34.32 14.61
N TYR A 530 10.83 33.17 14.27
CA TYR A 530 11.49 32.26 15.20
C TYR A 530 12.81 31.82 14.55
N ALA A 531 13.89 31.83 15.31
CA ALA A 531 15.21 31.49 14.80
C ALA A 531 15.75 30.24 15.49
N SER A 532 16.31 29.31 14.71
CA SER A 532 17.00 28.13 15.22
C SER A 532 17.97 27.59 14.19
N VAL A 533 19.04 26.97 14.66
CA VAL A 533 20.01 26.23 13.83
C VAL A 533 19.53 24.82 13.50
N SER A 534 18.50 24.31 14.18
CA SER A 534 17.87 23.02 13.85
C SER A 534 16.84 23.20 12.74
N GLU A 535 17.17 22.71 11.55
CA GLU A 535 16.25 22.70 10.41
C GLU A 535 14.99 21.86 10.71
N LYS A 536 15.16 20.72 11.38
CA LYS A 536 14.05 19.85 11.78
C LYS A 536 13.06 20.59 12.68
N LEU A 537 13.55 21.30 13.71
CA LEU A 537 12.70 22.10 14.59
C LEU A 537 11.94 23.19 13.83
N ILE A 538 12.62 23.92 12.94
CA ILE A 538 11.99 24.98 12.14
C ILE A 538 10.88 24.44 11.24
N ARG A 539 11.09 23.29 10.59
CA ARG A 539 10.08 22.63 9.75
C ARG A 539 8.89 22.14 10.56
N GLN A 540 9.15 21.55 11.73
CA GLN A 540 8.09 21.13 12.64
C GLN A 540 7.28 22.31 13.17
N ILE A 541 7.90 23.45 13.51
CA ILE A 541 7.19 24.69 13.87
C ILE A 541 6.35 25.20 12.69
N GLN A 542 6.91 25.24 11.48
CA GLN A 542 6.17 25.62 10.26
C GLN A 542 4.93 24.74 10.06
N HIS A 543 5.03 23.44 10.36
CA HIS A 543 3.90 22.52 10.35
C HIS A 543 2.86 22.83 11.43
N LEU A 544 3.29 22.98 12.69
CA LEU A 544 2.36 23.27 13.79
C LEU A 544 1.60 24.59 13.57
N LEU A 545 2.26 25.64 13.08
CA LEU A 545 1.63 26.91 12.71
C LEU A 545 0.56 26.74 11.62
N LEU A 546 0.82 25.87 10.63
CA LEU A 546 -0.13 25.57 9.57
C LEU A 546 -1.43 24.94 10.11
N ARG A 547 -1.40 24.25 11.25
CA ARG A 547 -2.62 23.71 11.88
C ARG A 547 -3.56 24.80 12.38
N PHE A 548 -3.00 25.94 12.76
CA PHE A 548 -3.75 27.13 13.14
C PHE A 548 -4.14 27.99 11.94
N GLY A 549 -3.67 27.66 10.73
CA GLY A 549 -3.86 28.46 9.52
C GLY A 549 -2.85 29.60 9.39
N ILE A 550 -1.74 29.53 10.12
CA ILE A 550 -0.67 30.52 10.08
C ILE A 550 0.38 30.08 9.05
N ILE A 551 0.48 30.81 7.95
CA ILE A 551 1.40 30.50 6.85
C ILE A 551 2.77 31.13 7.15
N ALA A 552 3.73 30.29 7.55
CA ALA A 552 5.12 30.72 7.78
C ALA A 552 6.02 30.44 6.56
N LYS A 553 7.00 31.32 6.34
CA LYS A 553 8.08 31.17 5.34
C LYS A 553 9.40 30.89 6.04
N ILE A 554 10.11 29.84 5.61
CA ILE A 554 11.47 29.55 6.06
C ILE A 554 12.45 30.37 5.24
N LYS A 555 13.41 31.02 5.91
CA LYS A 555 14.54 31.71 5.28
C LYS A 555 15.83 31.24 5.93
N LYS A 556 16.82 30.87 5.13
CA LYS A 556 18.19 30.68 5.62
C LYS A 556 18.79 32.06 5.89
N ARG A 557 19.23 32.30 7.12
CA ARG A 557 20.10 33.43 7.46
C ARG A 557 21.53 32.93 7.35
N HIS A 558 22.26 33.42 6.36
CA HIS A 558 23.72 33.36 6.40
C HIS A 558 24.14 34.41 7.43
N ILE A 559 24.80 33.94 8.48
CA ILE A 559 25.39 34.79 9.53
C ILE A 559 26.73 35.27 9.01
#